data_AF-A0A2Z2HR41-F1
#
_entry.id   AF-A0A2Z2HR41-F1
#
_cell.length_a   1.000
_cell.length_b   1.000
_cell.length_c   1.000
_cell.angle_alpha   90.00
_cell.angle_beta   90.00
_cell.angle_gamma   90.00
#
_symmetry.space_group_name_H-M   'P 1'
#
loop_
_entity.id
_entity.type
_entity.pdbx_description
1 polymer ?
#
loop_
_entity_poly.entity_id
_entity_poly.type
_entity_poly.pdbx_seq_one_letter_code
_entity_poly.pdbx_strand_id
1 'polypeptide(L)'
;MVERLERSFRGISTRLAVRYLERLGGTCLDGDGAHREGSDDADGDADGDADDDAAADDVEAVVTADEWTASITSRSVEIGPTLTLTEVIIVFEGDSTVLEALLERFEQKAMRAGG
;
A
#
# COMPACT_ATOMS: atom_id res chain seq x y z
N MET A 1 -18.76 13.57 5.68
CA MET A 1 -19.36 12.62 4.70
C MET A 1 -18.23 11.71 4.29
N VAL A 2 -18.42 10.38 4.28
CA VAL A 2 -17.30 9.48 3.93
C VAL A 2 -17.05 9.59 2.43
N GLU A 3 -15.86 10.05 2.08
CA GLU A 3 -15.38 10.15 0.71
C GLU A 3 -14.22 9.16 0.49
N ARG A 4 -14.04 8.77 -0.78
CA ARG A 4 -12.96 7.91 -1.23
C ARG A 4 -12.11 8.68 -2.22
N LEU A 5 -10.83 8.88 -1.92
CA LEU A 5 -9.89 9.58 -2.79
C LEU A 5 -8.68 8.73 -3.12
N GLU A 6 -8.42 8.56 -4.41
CA GLU A 6 -7.26 7.82 -4.91
C GLU A 6 -6.13 8.78 -5.31
N ARG A 7 -4.89 8.45 -4.94
CA ARG A 7 -3.68 9.14 -5.39
C ARG A 7 -2.58 8.17 -5.79
N SER A 8 -1.91 8.50 -6.88
CA SER A 8 -0.74 7.76 -7.36
C SER A 8 0.54 8.55 -7.12
N PHE A 9 1.55 7.84 -6.62
CA PHE A 9 2.87 8.39 -6.32
C PHE A 9 3.92 7.57 -7.05
N ARG A 10 4.83 8.26 -7.74
CA ARG A 10 5.92 7.65 -8.48
C ARG A 10 7.24 7.88 -7.76
N GLY A 11 8.13 6.89 -7.81
CA GLY A 11 9.46 6.99 -7.20
C GLY A 11 9.49 6.83 -5.68
N ILE A 12 8.39 6.38 -5.08
CA ILE A 12 8.34 5.94 -3.68
C ILE A 12 7.98 4.45 -3.62
N SER A 13 8.39 3.75 -2.56
CA SER A 13 8.04 2.35 -2.33
C SER A 13 6.84 2.22 -1.38
N THR A 14 6.12 1.10 -1.43
CA THR A 14 5.00 0.76 -0.52
C THR A 14 5.38 0.93 0.94
N ARG A 15 6.54 0.40 1.34
CA ARG A 15 7.09 0.57 2.70
C ARG A 15 7.28 2.03 3.12
N LEU A 16 7.63 2.91 2.19
CA LEU A 16 7.79 4.34 2.49
C LEU A 16 6.42 5.03 2.65
N ALA A 17 5.45 4.66 1.82
CA ALA A 17 4.07 5.12 1.95
C ALA A 17 3.50 4.74 3.33
N VAL A 18 3.63 3.47 3.74
CA VAL A 18 3.20 2.99 5.07
C VAL A 18 3.83 3.84 6.17
N ARG A 19 5.17 3.99 6.19
CA ARG A 19 5.88 4.78 7.20
C ARG A 19 5.41 6.23 7.29
N TYR A 20 5.01 6.83 6.17
CA TYR A 20 4.48 8.19 6.17
C TYR A 20 3.08 8.25 6.76
N LEU A 21 2.21 7.30 6.43
CA LEU A 21 0.87 7.20 6.99
C LEU A 21 0.90 6.88 8.49
N GLU A 22 1.81 6.03 8.93
CA GLU A 22 2.03 5.77 10.36
C GLU A 22 2.43 7.04 11.12
N ARG A 23 3.30 7.85 10.52
CA ARG A 23 3.70 9.14 11.10
C ARG A 23 2.56 10.17 11.14
N LEU A 24 1.53 9.99 10.32
CA LEU A 24 0.31 10.80 10.33
C LEU A 24 -0.74 10.29 11.33
N GLY A 25 -0.42 9.25 12.11
CA GLY A 25 -1.31 8.65 13.10
C GLY A 25 -2.00 7.36 12.64
N GLY A 26 -1.66 6.86 11.46
CA GLY A 26 -2.12 5.56 10.99
C GLY A 26 -1.44 4.39 11.71
N THR A 27 -2.09 3.25 11.71
CA THR A 27 -1.52 1.96 12.12
C THR A 27 -1.62 1.01 10.94
N CYS A 28 -0.49 0.45 10.49
CA CYS A 28 -0.49 -0.57 9.46
C CYS A 28 -1.15 -1.84 10.02
N LEU A 29 -2.21 -2.29 9.34
CA LEU A 29 -2.72 -3.63 9.48
C LEU A 29 -1.92 -4.48 8.51
N ASP A 30 -0.77 -4.99 8.95
CA ASP A 30 -0.04 -5.98 8.19
C ASP A 30 -0.96 -7.18 7.97
N GLY A 31 -1.31 -7.45 6.72
CA GLY A 31 -1.83 -8.75 6.33
C GLY A 31 -0.70 -9.74 6.55
N ASP A 32 -0.90 -10.70 7.43
CA ASP A 32 0.03 -11.79 7.72
C ASP A 32 0.19 -12.67 6.46
N GLY A 33 0.94 -12.16 5.48
CA GLY A 33 1.10 -12.70 4.14
C GLY A 33 2.57 -13.04 3.91
N ALA A 34 3.04 -14.06 4.63
CA ALA A 34 4.19 -14.88 4.29
C ALA A 34 5.52 -14.14 3.98
N HIS A 35 6.21 -13.70 5.03
CA HIS A 35 7.66 -13.86 5.06
C HIS A 35 7.99 -15.35 5.29
N ARG A 36 7.81 -16.19 4.26
CA ARG A 36 8.40 -17.54 4.24
C ARG A 36 9.69 -17.49 3.43
N GLU A 37 10.68 -16.75 3.93
CA GLU A 37 12.07 -17.06 3.63
C GLU A 37 12.44 -18.28 4.48
N GLY A 38 12.39 -19.44 3.84
CA GLY A 38 12.65 -20.74 4.47
C GLY A 38 12.83 -21.78 3.38
N SER A 39 13.97 -21.72 2.70
CA SER A 39 14.57 -22.86 2.00
C SER A 39 14.73 -24.00 3.00
N ASP A 40 14.01 -25.11 2.83
CA ASP A 40 14.48 -26.44 3.25
C ASP A 40 13.66 -27.52 2.52
N ASP A 41 14.39 -28.42 1.87
CA ASP A 41 13.90 -29.58 1.15
C ASP A 41 12.87 -30.39 1.96
N ALA A 42 11.64 -30.48 1.47
CA ALA A 42 10.67 -31.47 1.95
C ALA A 42 9.89 -32.04 0.75
N ASP A 43 10.28 -33.24 0.32
CA ASP A 43 9.41 -34.17 -0.40
C ASP A 43 8.18 -34.44 0.49
N GLY A 44 7.08 -33.74 0.19
CA GLY A 44 5.81 -33.90 0.86
C GLY A 44 4.68 -33.77 -0.15
N ASP A 45 4.15 -34.91 -0.59
CA ASP A 45 2.86 -35.03 -1.27
C ASP A 45 1.77 -34.40 -0.36
N ALA A 46 1.43 -33.16 -0.67
CA ALA A 46 0.34 -32.44 -0.01
C ALA A 46 -0.76 -32.20 -1.03
N ASP A 47 -1.69 -33.15 -1.12
CA ASP A 47 -3.05 -32.91 -1.62
C ASP A 47 -3.77 -31.99 -0.62
N GLY A 48 -3.48 -30.69 -0.71
CA GLY A 48 -4.16 -29.63 0.00
C GLY A 48 -5.02 -28.84 -0.98
N ASP A 49 -6.32 -29.15 -0.98
CA ASP A 49 -7.37 -28.32 -1.60
C ASP A 49 -7.42 -27.00 -0.81
N ALA A 50 -6.57 -26.05 -1.22
CA ALA A 50 -6.51 -24.70 -0.68
C ALA A 50 -7.38 -23.79 -1.56
N ASP A 51 -8.69 -23.96 -1.44
CA ASP A 51 -9.67 -22.94 -1.82
C ASP A 51 -9.91 -22.05 -0.58
N ASP A 52 -8.96 -21.15 -0.29
CA ASP A 52 -9.11 -20.12 0.75
C ASP A 52 -8.66 -18.77 0.14
N ASP A 53 -9.65 -17.91 -0.09
CA ASP A 53 -9.57 -16.44 -0.22
C ASP A 53 -8.83 -15.80 -1.42
N ALA A 54 -9.26 -16.09 -2.65
CA ALA A 54 -8.74 -15.49 -3.89
C ALA A 54 -9.27 -14.08 -4.27
N ALA A 55 -9.45 -13.14 -3.33
CA ALA A 55 -9.93 -11.79 -3.68
C ALA A 55 -9.38 -10.61 -2.85
N ALA A 56 -8.24 -10.74 -2.17
CA ALA A 56 -7.51 -9.61 -1.56
C ALA A 56 -6.18 -9.27 -2.29
N ASP A 57 -5.93 -9.87 -3.45
CA ASP A 57 -4.60 -10.07 -4.04
C ASP A 57 -3.82 -8.80 -4.47
N ASP A 58 -4.47 -7.64 -4.63
CA ASP A 58 -3.79 -6.42 -5.10
C ASP A 58 -3.44 -5.41 -3.99
N VAL A 59 -3.94 -5.60 -2.76
CA VAL A 59 -3.69 -4.65 -1.65
C VAL A 59 -2.48 -5.10 -0.84
N GLU A 60 -1.35 -4.44 -1.08
CA GLU A 60 -0.09 -4.76 -0.41
C GLU A 60 -0.06 -4.34 1.06
N ALA A 61 -0.75 -3.26 1.44
CA ALA A 61 -0.83 -2.80 2.82
C ALA A 61 -2.09 -1.95 3.08
N VAL A 62 -2.67 -2.09 4.27
CA VAL A 62 -3.79 -1.26 4.72
C VAL A 62 -3.38 -0.51 5.98
N VAL A 63 -3.58 0.80 6.00
CA VAL A 63 -3.27 1.65 7.16
C VAL A 63 -4.55 2.32 7.65
N THR A 64 -4.91 2.11 8.91
CA THR A 64 -6.14 2.68 9.50
C THR A 64 -5.81 3.68 10.60
N ALA A 65 -6.61 4.72 10.76
CA ALA A 65 -6.57 5.69 11.85
C ALA A 65 -7.98 5.94 12.40
N ASP A 66 -8.09 6.81 13.41
CA ASP A 66 -9.38 7.12 14.06
C ASP A 66 -10.45 7.64 13.09
N GLU A 67 -10.06 8.38 12.04
CA GLU A 67 -10.99 9.11 11.15
C GLU A 67 -10.82 8.78 9.66
N TRP A 68 -9.85 7.94 9.30
CA TRP A 68 -9.55 7.59 7.91
C TRP A 68 -8.90 6.21 7.80
N THR A 69 -8.97 5.63 6.61
CA THR A 69 -8.32 4.38 6.21
C THR A 69 -7.63 4.59 4.87
N ALA A 70 -6.49 3.95 4.67
CA ALA A 70 -5.70 4.04 3.45
C ALA A 70 -5.31 2.64 2.98
N SER A 71 -5.74 2.28 1.79
CA SER A 71 -5.37 1.02 1.13
C SER A 71 -4.28 1.31 0.11
N ILE A 72 -3.17 0.59 0.19
CA ILE A 72 -1.99 0.80 -0.65
C ILE A 72 -1.82 -0.39 -1.58
N THR A 73 -1.62 -0.09 -2.86
CA THR A 73 -1.23 -1.05 -3.88
C THR A 73 0.01 -0.55 -4.61
N SER A 74 0.78 -1.44 -5.23
CA SER A 74 1.89 -1.05 -6.08
C SER A 74 1.83 -1.75 -7.42
N ARG A 75 2.34 -1.08 -8.45
CA ARG A 75 2.49 -1.68 -9.78
C ARG A 75 3.73 -1.17 -10.48
N SER A 76 4.28 -2.01 -11.34
CA SER A 76 5.38 -1.63 -12.23
C SER A 76 4.80 -0.99 -13.50
N VAL A 77 5.23 0.24 -13.82
CA VAL A 77 4.81 0.96 -15.02
C VAL A 77 6.02 1.39 -15.85
N GLU A 78 5.92 1.22 -17.16
CA GLU A 78 6.93 1.66 -18.11
C GLU A 78 6.77 3.16 -18.37
N ILE A 79 7.82 3.94 -18.11
CA ILE A 79 7.84 5.41 -18.23
C ILE A 79 8.79 5.84 -19.35
N GLY A 80 8.87 5.02 -20.40
CA GLY A 80 9.71 5.25 -21.58
C GLY A 80 10.20 3.94 -22.20
N PRO A 81 11.07 4.01 -23.22
CA PRO A 81 11.51 2.84 -23.98
C PRO A 81 12.37 1.85 -23.19
N THR A 82 12.89 2.22 -22.01
CA THR A 82 13.80 1.38 -21.21
C THR A 82 13.62 1.52 -19.69
N LEU A 83 12.73 2.40 -19.22
CA LEU A 83 12.63 2.71 -17.80
C LEU A 83 11.31 2.19 -17.23
N THR A 84 11.41 1.29 -16.27
CA THR A 84 10.28 0.86 -15.45
C THR A 84 10.40 1.54 -14.09
N LEU A 85 9.31 2.15 -13.63
CA LEU A 85 9.23 2.72 -12.28
C LEU A 85 8.10 2.05 -11.51
N THR A 86 8.31 1.94 -10.21
CA THR A 86 7.25 1.57 -9.28
C THR A 86 6.31 2.77 -9.10
N GLU A 87 5.04 2.53 -9.36
CA GLU A 87 3.93 3.43 -9.06
C GLU A 87 3.14 2.83 -7.90
N VAL A 88 3.06 3.59 -6.81
CA VAL A 88 2.29 3.23 -5.63
C VAL A 88 0.97 3.98 -5.69
N ILE A 89 -0.14 3.26 -5.63
CA ILE A 89 -1.49 3.81 -5.60
C ILE A 89 -2.02 3.70 -4.18
N ILE A 90 -2.50 4.81 -3.63
CA ILE A 90 -3.05 4.88 -2.28
C ILE A 90 -4.48 5.37 -2.38
N VAL A 91 -5.41 4.58 -1.85
CA VAL A 91 -6.83 4.92 -1.77
C VAL A 91 -7.16 5.29 -0.33
N PHE A 92 -7.54 6.53 -0.12
CA PHE A 92 -7.94 7.07 1.17
C PHE A 92 -9.46 7.06 1.30
N GLU A 93 -9.98 6.59 2.42
CA GLU A 93 -11.41 6.52 2.75
C GLU A 93 -11.64 7.14 4.12
N GLY A 94 -12.53 8.11 4.24
CA GLY A 94 -12.71 8.85 5.50
C GLY A 94 -13.52 10.13 5.33
N ASP A 95 -13.56 10.98 6.35
CA ASP A 95 -14.22 12.28 6.22
C ASP A 95 -13.46 13.21 5.26
N SER A 96 -14.19 13.84 4.33
CA SER A 96 -13.63 14.75 3.32
C SER A 96 -12.66 15.79 3.90
N THR A 97 -13.00 16.41 5.03
CA THR A 97 -12.19 17.46 5.65
C THR A 97 -10.88 16.92 6.24
N VAL A 98 -10.95 15.70 6.78
CA VAL A 98 -9.77 14.98 7.31
C VAL A 98 -8.89 14.53 6.15
N LEU A 99 -9.49 13.97 5.09
CA LEU A 99 -8.76 13.52 3.90
C LEU A 99 -8.03 14.67 3.22
N GLU A 100 -8.70 15.79 2.95
CA GLU A 100 -8.08 16.97 2.31
C GLU A 100 -6.81 17.43 3.07
N ALA A 101 -6.89 17.54 4.40
CA ALA A 101 -5.76 17.92 5.24
C ALA A 101 -4.66 16.83 5.29
N LEU A 102 -5.03 15.55 5.23
CA LEU A 102 -4.10 14.44 5.21
C LEU A 102 -3.32 14.39 3.90
N LEU A 103 -4.02 14.54 2.78
CA LEU A 103 -3.44 14.54 1.43
C LEU A 103 -2.47 15.68 1.23
N GLU A 104 -2.83 16.89 1.67
CA GLU A 104 -1.91 18.03 1.61
C GLU A 104 -0.60 17.73 2.35
N ARG A 105 -0.67 17.13 3.56
CA ARG A 105 0.51 16.74 4.35
C ARG A 105 1.30 15.61 3.71
N PHE A 106 0.62 14.65 3.11
CA PHE A 106 1.25 13.52 2.42
C PHE A 106 1.99 13.98 1.15
N GLU A 107 1.33 14.76 0.30
CA GLU A 107 1.86 15.30 -0.95
C GLU A 107 3.01 16.31 -0.71
N GLN A 108 2.86 17.21 0.27
CA GLN A 108 3.90 18.18 0.64
C GLN A 108 5.22 17.49 1.03
N LYS A 109 5.15 16.29 1.62
CA LYS A 109 6.32 15.51 1.99
C LYS A 109 6.86 14.67 0.84
N ALA A 110 5.99 14.11 0.01
CA ALA A 110 6.38 13.34 -1.18
C ALA A 110 7.13 14.23 -2.20
N MET A 111 6.68 15.47 -2.43
CA MET A 111 7.34 16.41 -3.34
C MET A 111 8.72 16.89 -2.86
N ARG A 112 9.00 16.86 -1.55
CA ARG A 112 10.29 17.27 -1.01
C ARG A 112 11.41 16.23 -1.17
N ALA A 113 11.06 14.99 -1.51
CA ALA A 113 12.03 13.92 -1.75
C ALA A 113 12.36 13.73 -3.25
N GLY A 114 11.63 14.40 -4.16
CA GLY A 114 11.82 14.34 -5.61
C GLY A 114 12.35 15.65 -6.22
N GLY A 115 13.21 16.37 -5.49
CA GLY A 115 13.94 17.54 -5.98
C GLY A 115 15.41 17.20 -6.25
#